data_AF-A0A427ARQ6-F1
#
_entry.id   AF-A0A427ARQ6-F1
#
_cell.length_a   1.000
_cell.length_b   1.000
_cell.length_c   1.000
_cell.angle_alpha   90.00
_cell.angle_beta   90.00
_cell.angle_gamma   90.00
#
_symmetry.space_group_name_H-M   'P 1'
#
loop_
_entity.id
_entity.type
_entity.pdbx_description
1 polymer ?
#
loop_
_entity_poly.entity_id
_entity_poly.type
_entity_poly.pdbx_seq_one_letter_code
_entity_poly.pdbx_strand_id
1 'polypeptide(L)' 'MVREDGVDGEPRQQQHKRLGGLVVGNYCHDVLFRGDVPVGETLGGAASFVSNVLDALAPSTSLYVAKVGADFAYAAPHPP' A
#
# COMPACT_ATOMS: atom_id res chain seq x y z
N MET A 1 0.86 58.01 0.06
CA MET A 1 0.00 56.85 0.35
C MET A 1 -0.39 56.22 -0.98
N VAL A 2 -0.16 54.97 -1.34
CA VAL A 2 0.55 53.78 -0.82
C VAL A 2 0.81 52.95 -2.08
N ARG A 3 1.99 52.31 -2.19
CA ARG A 3 2.30 51.28 -3.20
C ARG A 3 1.54 50.00 -2.85
N GLU A 4 1.24 49.17 -3.83
CA GLU A 4 1.41 47.69 -3.81
C GLU A 4 0.77 47.17 -5.11
N ASP A 5 1.59 46.93 -6.14
CA ASP A 5 2.33 45.69 -6.39
C ASP A 5 1.39 44.57 -6.84
N GLY A 6 1.59 44.14 -8.08
CA GLY A 6 0.85 43.02 -8.66
C GLY A 6 1.13 41.73 -7.90
N VAL A 7 0.25 40.75 -8.10
CA VAL A 7 0.57 39.34 -8.23
C VAL A 7 -0.68 38.74 -8.84
N ASP A 8 -0.56 38.33 -10.10
CA ASP A 8 -1.47 37.38 -10.71
C ASP A 8 -1.48 36.15 -9.80
N GLY A 9 -2.62 35.92 -9.15
CA GLY A 9 -2.82 34.79 -8.26
C GLY A 9 -2.85 33.52 -9.07
N GLU A 10 -1.67 33.02 -9.44
CA GLU A 10 -1.49 31.64 -9.90
C GLU A 10 -2.22 30.73 -8.89
N PRO A 11 -3.07 29.80 -9.35
CA PRO A 11 -3.68 28.86 -8.44
C PRO A 11 -2.53 28.12 -7.78
N ARG A 12 -2.38 28.27 -6.46
CA ARG A 12 -1.53 27.37 -5.67
C ARG A 12 -2.16 26.00 -5.84
N GLN A 13 -1.74 25.27 -6.87
CA GLN A 13 -1.82 23.82 -6.86
C GLN A 13 -1.08 23.45 -5.59
N GLN A 14 -1.84 23.21 -4.52
CA GLN A 14 -1.34 22.50 -3.37
C GLN A 14 -0.82 21.20 -3.95
N GLN A 15 0.48 21.18 -4.20
CA GLN A 15 1.21 19.99 -4.54
C GLN A 15 1.02 19.13 -3.30
N HIS A 16 -0.04 18.33 -3.30
CA HIS A 16 -0.27 17.32 -2.28
C HIS A 16 0.99 16.48 -2.32
N LYS A 17 1.90 16.77 -1.40
CA LYS A 17 3.17 16.09 -1.30
C LYS A 17 2.78 14.63 -1.21
N ARG A 18 3.14 13.83 -2.22
CA ARG A 18 2.82 12.40 -2.24
C ARG A 18 3.55 11.81 -1.03
N LEU A 19 2.84 11.70 0.09
CA LEU A 19 3.36 11.17 1.33
C LEU A 19 3.41 9.65 1.13
N GLY A 20 4.62 9.13 0.95
CA GLY A 20 4.86 7.69 0.99
C GLY A 20 4.68 7.17 2.41
N GLY A 21 4.12 5.97 2.52
CA GLY A 21 4.04 5.21 3.77
C GLY A 21 5.03 4.04 3.77
N LEU A 22 5.33 3.51 4.95
CA LEU A 22 6.03 2.23 5.10
C LEU A 22 5.08 1.25 5.78
N VAL A 23 4.78 0.14 5.12
CA VAL A 23 4.00 -0.96 5.70
C VAL A 23 4.96 -2.12 5.95
N VAL A 24 5.13 -2.48 7.21
CA VAL A 24 5.93 -3.64 7.61
C VAL A 24 5.02 -4.65 8.29
N GLY A 25 5.15 -5.92 7.92
CA GLY A 25 4.42 -6.97 8.60
C GLY A 25 4.59 -8.32 7.92
N ASN A 26 3.59 -9.19 8.09
CA ASN A 26 3.63 -10.55 7.60
C ASN A 26 2.93 -10.70 6.25
N TYR A 27 3.51 -11.58 5.43
CA TYR A 27 2.89 -12.22 4.29
C TYR A 27 2.85 -13.70 4.62
N CYS A 28 1.68 -14.33 4.58
CA CYS A 28 1.52 -15.73 4.98
C CYS A 28 0.57 -16.49 4.07
N HIS A 29 0.46 -17.80 4.31
CA HIS A 29 -0.49 -18.68 3.63
C HIS A 29 -1.68 -18.87 4.56
N ASP A 30 -2.78 -18.17 4.26
CA ASP A 30 -4.02 -18.33 5.01
C ASP A 30 -4.77 -19.55 4.45
N VAL A 31 -5.14 -20.46 5.35
CA VAL A 31 -6.04 -21.58 5.04
C VAL A 31 -7.43 -21.17 5.49
N LEU A 32 -8.38 -21.13 4.55
CA LEU A 32 -9.76 -20.79 4.83
C LEU A 32 -10.53 -22.04 5.23
N PHE A 33 -11.33 -21.94 6.29
CA PHE A 33 -12.13 -23.04 6.80
C PHE A 33 -13.62 -22.71 6.75
N ARG A 34 -14.43 -23.74 6.50
CA ARG A 34 -15.88 -23.72 6.73
C ARG A 34 -16.20 -24.79 7.77
N GLY A 35 -16.36 -24.37 9.02
CA GLY A 35 -16.30 -25.29 10.16
C GLY A 35 -14.89 -25.85 10.29
N ASP A 36 -14.76 -27.16 10.38
CA ASP A 36 -13.45 -27.84 10.47
C ASP A 36 -12.91 -28.31 9.11
N VAL A 37 -13.61 -27.97 8.01
CA VAL A 37 -13.22 -28.38 6.66
C VAL A 37 -12.42 -27.26 5.98
N PRO A 38 -11.17 -27.50 5.55
CA PRO A 38 -10.42 -26.53 4.74
C PRO A 38 -11.05 -26.42 3.35
N VAL A 39 -11.31 -25.18 2.90
CA VAL A 39 -11.99 -24.89 1.64
C VAL A 39 -11.10 -24.19 0.61
N GLY A 40 -9.92 -23.74 1.00
CA GLY A 40 -8.96 -23.14 0.09
C GLY A 40 -7.77 -22.51 0.81
N GLU A 41 -6.77 -22.17 0.03
CA GLU A 41 -5.57 -21.44 0.47
C GLU A 41 -5.51 -20.09 -0.24
N THR A 42 -5.05 -19.08 0.47
CA THR A 42 -4.92 -17.72 -0.07
C THR A 42 -3.76 -16.96 0.56
N LEU A 43 -3.37 -15.86 -0.09
CA LEU A 43 -2.39 -14.93 0.46
C LEU A 43 -3.01 -14.21 1.65
N GLY A 44 -2.33 -14.32 2.79
CA GLY A 44 -2.73 -13.71 4.04
C GLY A 44 -1.72 -12.72 4.59
N GLY A 45 -2.05 -12.18 5.76
CA GLY A 45 -1.21 -11.26 6.52
C GLY A 45 -1.58 -9.79 6.34
N ALA A 46 -1.44 -9.03 7.42
CA ALA A 46 -1.94 -7.65 7.46
C ALA A 46 -1.20 -6.73 6.47
N ALA A 47 0.12 -6.92 6.34
CA ALA A 47 0.91 -6.13 5.40
C ALA A 47 0.54 -6.44 3.94
N SER A 48 0.22 -7.70 3.63
CA SER A 48 -0.24 -8.08 2.29
C SER A 48 -1.62 -7.50 1.97
N PHE A 49 -2.54 -7.54 2.93
CA PHE A 49 -3.87 -6.95 2.74
C PHE A 49 -3.78 -5.44 2.48
N VAL A 50 -3.02 -4.71 3.31
CA VAL A 50 -2.90 -3.26 3.19
C VAL A 50 -2.20 -2.85 1.89
N SER A 51 -1.11 -3.51 1.49
CA SER A 51 -0.41 -3.16 0.25
C SER A 51 -1.27 -3.37 -0.99
N ASN A 52 -1.99 -4.50 -1.07
CA ASN A 52 -2.89 -4.80 -2.19
C ASN A 52 -4.02 -3.77 -2.30
N VAL A 53 -4.57 -3.31 -1.17
CA VAL A 53 -5.59 -2.25 -1.14
C VAL A 53 -5.01 -0.92 -1.62
N LEU A 54 -3.84 -0.53 -1.10
CA LEU A 54 -3.21 0.75 -1.45
C LEU A 54 -2.80 0.80 -2.92
N ASP A 55 -2.26 -0.29 -3.46
CA ASP A 55 -1.85 -0.38 -4.86
C ASP A 55 -3.03 -0.40 -5.83
N ALA A 56 -4.18 -0.96 -5.42
CA ALA A 56 -5.40 -0.93 -6.21
C ALA A 56 -6.02 0.48 -6.28
N LEU A 57 -5.84 1.31 -5.25
CA LEU A 57 -6.46 2.65 -5.18
C LEU A 57 -5.70 3.72 -5.97
N ALA A 58 -4.37 3.63 -6.03
CA ALA A 58 -3.52 4.51 -6.84
C ALA A 58 -2.11 3.92 -6.94
N PRO A 59 -1.27 4.35 -7.91
CA PRO A 59 0.16 4.08 -7.86
C PRO A 59 0.72 4.63 -6.54
N SER A 60 1.00 3.74 -5.58
CA SER A 60 1.42 4.12 -4.25
C SER A 60 2.86 4.65 -4.29
N THR A 61 3.19 5.61 -3.41
CA THR A 61 4.59 5.95 -3.09
C THR A 61 5.08 5.16 -1.87
N SER A 62 4.35 4.12 -1.49
CA SER A 62 4.58 3.39 -0.26
C SER A 62 5.60 2.28 -0.47
N LEU A 63 6.37 2.01 0.56
CA LEU A 63 7.28 0.86 0.62
C LEU A 63 6.62 -0.24 1.44
N TYR A 64 6.72 -1.47 0.96
CA TYR A 64 6.18 -2.65 1.61
C TYR A 64 7.34 -3.57 1.96
N VAL A 65 7.37 -4.05 3.21
CA VAL A 65 8.45 -4.91 3.72
C VAL A 65 7.87 -6.07 4.53
N ALA A 66 8.21 -7.29 4.14
CA ALA A 66 7.85 -8.53 4.77
C ALA A 66 8.95 -9.57 4.51
N LYS A 67 9.28 -10.33 5.56
CA LYS A 67 10.17 -11.48 5.42
C LYS A 67 9.32 -12.73 5.19
N VAL A 68 9.58 -13.43 4.11
CA VAL A 68 8.93 -14.70 3.79
C VAL A 68 9.92 -15.85 3.75
N GLY A 69 9.42 -17.07 3.91
CA GLY A 69 10.21 -18.30 3.76
C GLY A 69 10.57 -18.58 2.30
N ALA A 70 11.52 -19.48 2.07
CA ALA A 70 11.90 -19.92 0.72
C ALA A 70 10.78 -20.71 0.01
N ASP A 71 9.81 -21.18 0.79
CA ASP A 71 8.59 -21.90 0.40
C ASP A 71 7.40 -20.97 0.12
N PHE A 72 7.59 -19.65 0.14
CA PHE A 72 6.50 -18.71 -0.07
C PHE A 72 5.97 -18.77 -1.51
N ALA A 73 4.71 -19.20 -1.68
CA ALA A 73 4.13 -19.53 -2.97
C ALA A 73 3.51 -18.35 -3.74
N TYR A 74 3.36 -17.17 -3.13
CA TYR A 74 2.61 -16.07 -3.74
C TYR A 74 3.52 -15.05 -4.43
N ALA A 75 3.20 -14.73 -5.69
CA ALA A 75 3.77 -13.59 -6.38
C ALA A 75 3.10 -12.30 -5.89
N ALA A 76 3.89 -11.29 -5.53
CA ALA A 76 3.39 -9.96 -5.19
C ALA A 76 3.72 -8.97 -6.33
N PRO A 77 2.81 -8.03 -6.65
CA PRO A 77 3.02 -7.04 -7.72
C PRO A 77 4.12 -6.03 -7.37
N HIS A 78 4.50 -5.97 -6.10
CA HIS A 78 5.65 -5.28 -5.56
C HIS A 78 6.50 -6.29 -4.80
N PRO A 79 7.82 -6.07 -4.64
CA PRO A 79 8.62 -6.88 -3.73
C PRO A 79 7.99 -6.83 -2.33
N PRO A 80 7.72 -7.99 -1.71
CA PRO A 80 7.41 -8.03 -0.29
C PRO A 80 8.66 -7.67 0.50
#